data_AF-X1U6I6-F1
#
_entry.id   AF-X1U6I6-F1
#
_cell.length_a   1.000
_cell.length_b   1.000
_cell.length_c   1.000
_cell.angle_alpha   90.00
_cell.angle_beta   90.00
_cell.angle_gamma   90.00
#
_symmetry.space_group_name_H-M   'P 1'
#
loop_
_entity.id
_entity.type
_entity.pdbx_description
1 polymer ?
#
loop_
_entity_poly.entity_id
_entity_poly.type
_entity_poly.pdbx_seq_one_letter_code
_entity_poly.pdbx_strand_id
1 'polypeptide(L)'
;MRIERFEDIEAWQPVESLKVERLARELTHKVYALTNKVKFARDFGLKGQIQDAAGSSMHNIAEGFDSKTNPEFVRFLRYAKRSCTEVQSELYVALDQQYITNVEFQDVYDHAGRTFTLLGDSDRARRHSRLHPPAMRDLRIYGKNRLLGLVGASLKKEMGVKARAGRSSTYGLTSKVNERKITLNGEL
;
A
#
# COMPACT_ATOMS: atom_id res chain seq x y z
N MET A 1 -11.32 19.66 21.93
CA MET A 1 -9.93 19.34 21.51
C MET A 1 -9.59 20.28 20.35
N ARG A 2 -8.57 21.14 20.51
CA ARG A 2 -8.22 22.19 19.53
C ARG A 2 -7.02 21.70 18.73
N ILE A 3 -7.18 21.59 17.42
CA ILE A 3 -6.12 21.19 16.48
C ILE A 3 -5.32 22.45 16.15
N GLU A 4 -4.03 22.48 16.46
CA GLU A 4 -3.19 23.69 16.32
C GLU A 4 -2.21 23.61 15.15
N ARG A 5 -1.90 22.40 14.67
CA ARG A 5 -0.99 22.18 13.52
C ARG A 5 -1.61 21.20 12.53
N PHE A 6 -1.24 21.29 11.26
CA PHE A 6 -1.85 20.48 10.20
C PHE A 6 -1.50 18.98 10.35
N GLU A 7 -0.36 18.69 10.98
CA GLU A 7 0.11 17.34 11.31
C GLU A 7 -0.71 16.69 12.44
N ASP A 8 -1.46 17.47 13.21
CA ASP A 8 -2.34 16.98 14.27
C ASP A 8 -3.69 16.46 13.70
N ILE A 9 -3.94 16.63 12.39
CA ILE A 9 -5.06 16.01 11.67
C ILE A 9 -4.63 14.62 11.21
N GLU A 10 -4.80 13.59 12.04
CA GLU A 10 -5.04 12.16 11.68
C GLU A 10 -4.42 11.56 10.39
N ALA A 11 -3.25 12.04 9.94
CA ALA A 11 -2.60 11.61 8.70
C ALA A 11 -1.71 10.38 8.89
N TRP A 12 -1.63 9.84 10.12
CA TRP A 12 -0.79 8.69 10.42
C TRP A 12 -1.44 7.36 10.01
N GLN A 13 -2.75 7.24 10.21
CA GLN A 13 -3.53 6.02 9.93
C GLN A 13 -3.64 5.67 8.42
N PRO A 14 -3.73 6.64 7.48
CA PRO A 14 -3.68 6.36 6.05
C PRO A 14 -2.35 5.76 5.58
N VAL A 15 -1.24 6.21 6.17
CA VAL A 15 0.10 5.89 5.66
C VAL A 15 0.51 4.45 5.99
N GLU A 16 0.16 3.95 7.18
CA GLU A 16 0.44 2.56 7.57
C GLU A 16 -0.46 1.56 6.83
N SER A 17 -1.74 1.90 6.71
CA SER A 17 -2.74 1.12 5.98
C SER A 17 -2.35 0.87 4.52
N LEU A 18 -1.86 1.91 3.85
CA LEU A 18 -1.35 1.84 2.48
C LEU A 18 -0.04 1.06 2.36
N LYS A 19 0.79 0.98 3.42
CA LYS A 19 2.02 0.18 3.40
C LYS A 19 1.72 -1.31 3.46
N VAL A 20 0.77 -1.72 4.32
CA VAL A 20 0.35 -3.11 4.47
C VAL A 20 -0.26 -3.65 3.18
N GLU A 21 -1.16 -2.90 2.55
CA GLU A 21 -1.76 -3.27 1.25
C GLU A 21 -0.68 -3.44 0.16
N ARG A 22 0.27 -2.51 0.09
CA ARG A 22 1.36 -2.56 -0.90
C ARG A 22 2.25 -3.79 -0.73
N LEU A 23 2.65 -4.10 0.50
CA LEU A 23 3.45 -5.29 0.78
C LEU A 23 2.69 -6.57 0.45
N ALA A 24 1.41 -6.68 0.84
CA ALA A 24 0.62 -7.86 0.49
C ALA A 24 0.45 -8.02 -1.02
N ARG A 25 0.25 -6.92 -1.75
CA ARG A 25 0.18 -6.95 -3.22
C ARG A 25 1.51 -7.38 -3.86
N GLU A 26 2.63 -6.87 -3.34
CA GLU A 26 3.96 -7.26 -3.81
C GLU A 26 4.25 -8.74 -3.49
N LEU A 27 3.83 -9.23 -2.32
CA LEU A 27 3.88 -10.64 -1.96
C LEU A 27 3.14 -11.50 -2.98
N THR A 28 1.89 -11.15 -3.32
CA THR A 28 1.11 -11.83 -4.35
C THR A 28 1.86 -11.83 -5.68
N HIS A 29 2.38 -10.68 -6.12
CA HIS A 29 3.14 -10.60 -7.38
C HIS A 29 4.36 -11.51 -7.39
N LYS A 30 5.15 -11.54 -6.31
CA LYS A 30 6.33 -12.41 -6.18
C LYS A 30 5.93 -13.89 -6.24
N VAL A 31 4.87 -14.30 -5.54
CA VAL A 31 4.37 -15.68 -5.58
C VAL A 31 3.92 -16.09 -6.98
N TYR A 32 3.21 -15.21 -7.69
CA TYR A 32 2.82 -15.45 -9.09
C TYR A 32 4.05 -15.57 -10.01
N ALA A 33 5.09 -14.77 -9.80
CA ALA A 33 6.33 -14.89 -10.55
C ALA A 33 7.03 -16.25 -10.31
N LEU A 34 7.06 -16.75 -9.08
CA LEU A 34 7.62 -18.08 -8.78
C LEU A 34 6.81 -19.21 -9.42
N THR A 35 5.48 -19.17 -9.26
CA THR A 35 4.57 -20.22 -9.72
C THR A 35 4.40 -20.28 -11.25
N ASN A 36 4.87 -19.27 -11.97
CA ASN A 36 4.91 -19.27 -13.44
C ASN A 36 6.16 -19.95 -14.02
N LYS A 37 7.14 -20.35 -13.20
CA LYS A 37 8.30 -21.09 -13.68
C LYS A 37 7.90 -22.47 -14.16
N VAL A 38 8.56 -22.95 -15.21
CA VAL A 38 8.20 -24.19 -15.92
C VAL A 38 8.00 -25.40 -15.00
N LYS A 39 8.88 -25.60 -14.02
CA LYS A 39 8.76 -26.72 -13.06
C LYS A 39 7.58 -26.52 -12.10
N PHE A 40 7.50 -25.36 -11.46
CA PHE A 40 6.45 -25.05 -10.50
C PHE A 40 5.05 -25.01 -11.16
N ALA A 41 4.95 -24.46 -12.36
CA ALA A 41 3.69 -24.27 -13.07
C ALA A 41 2.94 -25.58 -13.37
N ARG A 42 3.61 -26.74 -13.28
CA ARG A 42 3.05 -28.07 -13.51
C ARG A 42 2.49 -28.72 -12.24
N ASP A 43 2.85 -28.20 -11.07
CA ASP A 43 2.30 -28.64 -9.79
C ASP A 43 1.07 -27.79 -9.44
N PHE A 44 -0.07 -28.16 -10.02
CA PHE A 44 -1.31 -27.39 -9.87
C PHE A 44 -1.81 -27.32 -8.42
N GLY A 45 -1.51 -28.33 -7.60
CA GLY A 45 -1.89 -28.37 -6.19
C GLY A 45 -1.15 -27.30 -5.40
N LEU A 46 0.19 -27.41 -5.36
CA LEU A 46 1.02 -26.48 -4.61
C LEU A 46 0.91 -25.05 -5.15
N LYS A 47 0.87 -24.90 -6.48
CA LYS A 47 0.66 -23.61 -7.14
C LYS A 47 -0.62 -22.94 -6.68
N GLY A 48 -1.74 -23.67 -6.66
CA GLY A 48 -3.02 -23.14 -6.23
C GLY A 48 -2.98 -22.69 -4.78
N GLN A 49 -2.50 -23.57 -3.89
CA GLN A 49 -2.41 -23.30 -2.45
C GLN A 49 -1.61 -22.04 -2.13
N ILE A 50 -0.40 -21.89 -2.70
CA ILE A 50 0.44 -20.72 -2.42
C ILE A 50 -0.14 -19.44 -3.05
N GLN A 51 -0.75 -19.52 -4.23
CA GLN A 51 -1.40 -18.36 -4.87
C GLN A 51 -2.63 -17.91 -4.07
N ASP A 52 -3.43 -18.84 -3.58
CA ASP A 52 -4.61 -18.58 -2.77
C ASP A 52 -4.22 -17.99 -1.42
N ALA A 53 -3.19 -18.53 -0.76
CA ALA A 53 -2.66 -17.95 0.47
C ALA A 53 -2.15 -16.51 0.24
N ALA A 54 -1.36 -16.29 -0.81
CA ALA A 54 -0.84 -14.96 -1.12
C ALA A 54 -1.95 -13.96 -1.47
N GLY A 55 -2.96 -14.37 -2.24
CA GLY A 55 -4.14 -13.55 -2.56
C GLY A 55 -5.00 -13.27 -1.33
N SER A 56 -5.22 -14.29 -0.50
CA SER A 56 -5.99 -14.19 0.75
C SER A 56 -5.37 -13.18 1.73
N SER A 57 -4.04 -13.07 1.77
CA SER A 57 -3.37 -12.02 2.56
C SER A 57 -3.86 -10.62 2.16
N MET A 58 -3.91 -10.33 0.85
CA MET A 58 -4.36 -9.06 0.29
C MET A 58 -5.88 -8.86 0.44
N HIS A 59 -6.68 -9.91 0.18
CA HIS A 59 -8.14 -9.85 0.28
C HIS A 59 -8.59 -9.55 1.70
N ASN A 60 -8.06 -10.26 2.70
CA ASN A 60 -8.39 -10.03 4.10
C ASN A 60 -8.02 -8.60 4.55
N ILE A 61 -6.89 -8.05 4.09
CA ILE A 61 -6.54 -6.65 4.38
C ILE A 61 -7.61 -5.72 3.82
N ALA A 62 -8.01 -5.90 2.56
CA ALA A 62 -9.00 -5.05 1.91
C ALA A 62 -10.40 -5.16 2.57
N GLU A 63 -10.84 -6.36 2.91
CA GLU A 63 -12.11 -6.62 3.60
C GLU A 63 -12.09 -6.02 5.01
N GLY A 64 -10.98 -6.16 5.72
CA GLY A 64 -10.76 -5.53 7.00
C GLY A 64 -10.93 -4.01 6.94
N PHE A 65 -10.41 -3.36 5.90
CA PHE A 65 -10.59 -1.92 5.71
C PHE A 65 -12.05 -1.52 5.50
N ASP A 66 -12.86 -2.36 4.84
CA ASP A 66 -14.27 -2.08 4.59
C ASP A 66 -15.18 -2.44 5.78
N SER A 67 -14.65 -3.07 6.83
CA SER A 67 -15.43 -3.55 7.98
C SER A 67 -16.04 -2.47 8.89
N LYS A 68 -15.69 -1.19 8.68
CA LYS A 68 -16.17 0.01 9.40
C LYS A 68 -15.97 0.01 10.92
N THR A 69 -15.40 -1.04 11.52
CA THR A 69 -15.18 -1.14 12.97
C THR A 69 -13.80 -1.71 13.27
N ASN A 70 -13.19 -1.26 14.38
CA ASN A 70 -11.85 -1.72 14.76
C ASN A 70 -11.79 -3.21 15.14
N PRO A 71 -12.76 -3.80 15.88
CA PRO A 71 -12.72 -5.22 16.20
C PRO A 71 -12.72 -6.12 14.96
N GLU A 72 -13.59 -5.82 13.99
CA GLU A 72 -13.63 -6.55 12.72
C GLU A 72 -12.36 -6.34 11.91
N PHE A 73 -11.88 -5.10 11.81
CA PHE A 73 -10.63 -4.82 11.09
C PHE A 73 -9.47 -5.64 11.65
N VAL A 74 -9.30 -5.64 12.98
CA VAL A 74 -8.29 -6.46 13.68
C VAL A 74 -8.46 -7.95 13.39
N ARG A 75 -9.69 -8.45 13.34
CA ARG A 75 -9.97 -9.86 13.01
C ARG A 75 -9.46 -10.21 11.62
N PHE A 76 -9.75 -9.38 10.63
CA PHE A 76 -9.26 -9.54 9.26
C PHE A 76 -7.74 -9.45 9.14
N LEU A 77 -7.09 -8.52 9.86
CA LEU A 77 -5.63 -8.45 9.91
C LEU A 77 -5.00 -9.75 10.44
N ARG A 78 -5.65 -10.42 11.40
CA ARG A 78 -5.18 -11.72 11.91
C ARG A 78 -5.33 -12.83 10.87
N TYR A 79 -6.38 -12.83 10.06
CA TYR A 79 -6.50 -13.77 8.95
C TYR A 79 -5.41 -13.53 7.90
N ALA A 80 -5.16 -12.29 7.52
CA ALA A 80 -4.06 -11.94 6.62
C ALA A 80 -2.69 -12.42 7.13
N LYS A 81 -2.45 -12.34 8.44
CA LYS A 81 -1.22 -12.87 9.06
C LYS A 81 -1.09 -14.38 8.91
N ARG A 82 -2.17 -15.14 9.11
CA ARG A 82 -2.16 -16.60 8.92
C ARG A 82 -1.81 -16.95 7.48
N SER A 83 -2.37 -16.23 6.52
CA SER A 83 -2.04 -16.42 5.12
C SER A 83 -0.58 -16.11 4.77
N CYS A 84 0.07 -15.16 5.46
CA CYS A 84 1.52 -14.94 5.31
C CYS A 84 2.33 -16.16 5.78
N THR A 85 1.93 -16.78 6.89
CA THR A 85 2.58 -18.00 7.40
C THR A 85 2.33 -19.20 6.49
N GLU A 86 1.14 -19.31 5.90
CA GLU A 86 0.84 -20.32 4.88
C GLU A 86 1.74 -20.16 3.65
N VAL A 87 1.93 -18.94 3.14
CA VAL A 87 2.90 -18.70 2.06
C VAL A 87 4.30 -19.19 2.45
N GLN A 88 4.75 -18.91 3.68
CA GLN A 88 6.05 -19.36 4.17
C GLN A 88 6.16 -20.90 4.23
N SER A 89 5.12 -21.61 4.65
CA SER A 89 5.13 -23.07 4.65
C SER A 89 5.15 -23.66 3.24
N GLU A 90 4.35 -23.12 2.32
CA GLU A 90 4.32 -23.62 0.94
C GLU A 90 5.64 -23.32 0.19
N LEU A 91 6.35 -22.25 0.55
CA LEU A 91 7.68 -21.98 0.01
C LEU A 91 8.70 -23.06 0.39
N TYR A 92 8.61 -23.67 1.58
CA TYR A 92 9.48 -24.78 1.94
C TYR A 92 9.21 -26.00 1.05
N VAL A 93 7.94 -26.33 0.83
CA VAL A 93 7.56 -27.42 -0.08
C VAL A 93 8.09 -27.14 -1.49
N ALA A 94 7.95 -25.91 -1.98
CA ALA A 94 8.46 -25.53 -3.30
C ALA A 94 10.00 -25.62 -3.39
N LEU A 95 10.71 -25.32 -2.31
CA LEU A 95 12.17 -25.45 -2.23
C LEU A 95 12.59 -26.92 -2.22
N ASP A 96 11.92 -27.76 -1.43
CA ASP A 96 12.19 -29.21 -1.31
C ASP A 96 11.94 -29.94 -2.64
N GLN A 97 10.90 -29.53 -3.38
CA GLN A 97 10.63 -30.02 -4.74
C GLN A 97 11.55 -29.40 -5.82
N GLN A 98 12.50 -28.55 -5.43
CA GLN A 98 13.45 -27.88 -6.31
C GLN A 98 12.77 -27.05 -7.42
N TYR A 99 11.58 -26.49 -7.13
CA TYR A 99 10.86 -25.61 -8.03
C TYR A 99 11.41 -24.18 -8.02
N ILE A 100 12.02 -23.80 -6.89
CA ILE A 100 12.63 -22.49 -6.65
C ILE A 100 14.03 -22.67 -6.08
N THR A 101 14.86 -21.64 -6.23
CA THR A 101 16.21 -21.60 -5.63
C THR A 101 16.17 -21.09 -4.19
N ASN A 102 17.25 -21.32 -3.43
CA ASN A 102 17.40 -20.74 -2.08
C ASN A 102 17.30 -19.20 -2.07
N VAL A 103 17.80 -18.52 -3.10
CA VAL A 103 17.74 -17.06 -3.20
C VAL A 103 16.29 -16.59 -3.35
N GLU A 104 15.53 -17.28 -4.19
CA GLU A 104 14.12 -16.97 -4.45
C GLU A 104 13.23 -17.33 -3.27
N PHE A 105 13.52 -18.45 -2.61
CA PHE A 105 12.93 -18.82 -1.34
C PHE A 105 13.13 -17.69 -0.33
N GLN A 106 14.36 -17.27 -0.09
CA GLN A 106 14.69 -16.26 0.92
C GLN A 106 14.01 -14.90 0.62
N ASP A 107 14.04 -14.44 -0.64
CA ASP A 107 13.38 -13.18 -1.03
C ASP A 107 11.88 -13.16 -0.69
N VAL A 108 11.15 -14.21 -1.10
CA VAL A 108 9.70 -14.26 -0.89
C VAL A 108 9.36 -14.60 0.57
N TYR A 109 10.16 -15.44 1.23
CA TYR A 109 10.00 -15.77 2.65
C TYR A 109 10.16 -14.52 3.53
N ASP A 110 11.19 -13.71 3.28
CA ASP A 110 11.41 -12.45 4.00
C ASP A 110 10.37 -11.41 3.66
N HIS A 111 9.85 -11.40 2.43
CA HIS A 111 8.73 -10.54 2.06
C HIS A 111 7.45 -10.90 2.81
N ALA A 112 7.14 -12.19 2.94
CA ALA A 112 6.03 -12.68 3.76
C ALA A 112 6.24 -12.31 5.24
N GLY A 113 7.45 -12.47 5.77
CA GLY A 113 7.80 -12.11 7.16
C GLY A 113 7.68 -10.61 7.46
N ARG A 114 8.09 -9.74 6.52
CA ARG A 114 7.89 -8.29 6.61
C ARG A 114 6.40 -7.92 6.61
N THR A 115 5.63 -8.55 5.73
CA THR A 115 4.16 -8.36 5.65
C THR A 115 3.49 -8.77 6.95
N PHE A 116 3.84 -9.93 7.50
CA PHE A 116 3.35 -10.43 8.79
C PHE A 116 3.65 -9.47 9.95
N THR A 117 4.88 -8.97 10.02
CA THR A 117 5.32 -8.05 11.09
C THR A 117 4.50 -6.77 11.04
N LEU A 118 4.37 -6.17 9.86
CA LEU A 118 3.64 -4.91 9.69
C LEU A 118 2.14 -5.06 9.96
N LEU A 119 1.55 -6.22 9.61
CA LEU A 119 0.19 -6.56 10.01
C LEU A 119 0.04 -6.62 11.53
N GLY A 120 1.04 -7.15 12.24
CA GLY A 120 1.08 -7.17 13.71
C GLY A 120 1.19 -5.79 14.35
N ASP A 121 2.00 -4.91 13.77
CA ASP A 121 2.11 -3.50 14.18
C ASP A 121 0.76 -2.77 14.00
N SER A 122 0.13 -2.97 12.84
CA SER A 122 -1.15 -2.37 12.50
C SER A 122 -2.28 -2.83 13.41
N ASP A 123 -2.33 -4.13 13.74
CA ASP A 123 -3.26 -4.71 14.72
C ASP A 123 -3.07 -4.04 16.09
N ARG A 124 -1.84 -3.98 16.61
CA ARG A 124 -1.55 -3.33 17.91
C ARG A 124 -1.96 -1.86 17.94
N ALA A 125 -1.64 -1.10 16.90
CA ALA A 125 -2.00 0.32 16.79
C ALA A 125 -3.52 0.52 16.80
N ARG A 126 -4.29 -0.43 16.26
CA ARG A 126 -5.75 -0.33 16.14
C ARG A 126 -6.52 -0.80 17.37
N ARG A 127 -5.99 -1.74 18.15
CA ARG A 127 -6.64 -2.25 19.38
C ARG A 127 -6.96 -1.17 20.41
N HIS A 128 -6.23 -0.07 20.43
CA HIS A 128 -6.42 1.01 21.39
C HIS A 128 -6.90 2.32 20.74
N SER A 129 -7.13 2.29 19.43
CA SER A 129 -7.63 3.44 18.69
C SER A 129 -9.15 3.58 18.88
N ARG A 130 -9.60 4.81 19.16
CA ARG A 130 -11.02 5.20 19.13
C ARG A 130 -11.49 5.58 17.71
N LEU A 131 -10.57 5.60 16.74
CA LEU A 131 -10.82 6.03 15.38
C LEU A 131 -11.13 4.85 14.48
N HIS A 132 -12.14 5.01 13.64
CA HIS A 132 -12.53 4.00 12.67
C HIS A 132 -11.47 3.83 11.57
N PRO A 133 -11.40 2.67 10.91
CA PRO A 133 -10.60 2.50 9.70
C PRO A 133 -11.08 3.49 8.62
N PRO A 134 -10.17 4.26 7.99
CA PRO A 134 -10.55 5.07 6.83
C PRO A 134 -10.95 4.14 5.68
N ALA A 135 -12.01 4.47 4.94
CA ALA A 135 -12.45 3.65 3.82
C ALA A 135 -11.43 3.71 2.68
N MET A 136 -11.33 2.62 1.90
CA MET A 136 -10.42 2.47 0.76
C MET A 136 -10.59 3.57 -0.32
N ARG A 137 -11.79 4.14 -0.42
CA ARG A 137 -12.10 5.27 -1.33
C ARG A 137 -11.47 6.57 -0.85
N ASP A 138 -11.41 6.78 0.46
CA ASP A 138 -10.89 8.00 1.06
C ASP A 138 -9.35 8.04 0.93
N LEU A 139 -8.69 6.89 1.10
CA LEU A 139 -7.22 6.75 1.00
C LEU A 139 -6.65 7.09 -0.39
N ARG A 140 -7.38 6.78 -1.48
CA ARG A 140 -6.97 7.13 -2.85
C ARG A 140 -6.95 8.65 -3.08
N ILE A 141 -7.88 9.37 -2.45
CA ILE A 141 -7.94 10.84 -2.51
C ILE A 141 -6.76 11.44 -1.73
N TYR A 142 -6.43 10.87 -0.56
CA TYR A 142 -5.27 11.29 0.22
C TYR A 142 -3.93 11.04 -0.50
N GLY A 143 -3.77 9.92 -1.21
CA GLY A 143 -2.58 9.63 -2.00
C GLY A 143 -2.35 10.61 -3.16
N LYS A 144 -3.41 10.99 -3.89
CA LYS A 144 -3.35 12.03 -4.95
C LYS A 144 -3.02 13.42 -4.38
N ASN A 145 -3.64 13.80 -3.27
CA ASN A 145 -3.40 15.10 -2.63
C ASN A 145 -1.99 15.20 -2.03
N ARG A 146 -1.38 14.09 -1.58
CA ARG A 146 0.01 14.07 -1.12
C ARG A 146 1.01 14.25 -2.27
N LEU A 147 0.75 13.66 -3.44
CA LEU A 147 1.56 13.88 -4.64
C LEU A 147 1.46 15.33 -5.12
N LEU A 148 0.24 15.89 -5.17
CA LEU A 148 0.03 17.30 -5.52
C LEU A 148 0.66 18.26 -4.50
N GLY A 149 0.59 17.94 -3.20
CA GLY A 149 1.21 18.72 -2.13
C GLY A 149 2.74 18.66 -2.12
N LEU A 150 3.33 17.48 -2.37
CA LEU A 150 4.79 17.30 -2.48
C LEU A 150 5.35 17.95 -3.75
N VAL A 151 4.66 17.82 -4.89
CA VAL A 151 5.02 18.50 -6.14
C VAL A 151 4.90 20.02 -5.97
N GLY A 152 3.84 20.50 -5.32
CA GLY A 152 3.67 21.93 -5.01
C GLY A 152 4.71 22.49 -4.03
N ALA A 153 5.15 21.70 -3.05
CA ALA A 153 6.22 22.09 -2.11
C ALA A 153 7.61 22.07 -2.77
N SER A 154 7.88 21.11 -3.65
CA SER A 154 9.13 21.03 -4.41
C SER A 154 9.25 22.19 -5.42
N LEU A 155 8.17 22.51 -6.14
CA LEU A 155 8.13 23.65 -7.07
C LEU A 155 8.33 25.01 -6.35
N LYS A 156 7.75 25.19 -5.16
CA LYS A 156 7.98 26.43 -4.36
C LYS A 156 9.43 26.57 -3.89
N LYS A 157 10.13 25.46 -3.66
CA LYS A 157 11.53 25.43 -3.22
C LYS A 157 12.50 25.70 -4.38
N GLU A 158 12.20 25.21 -5.58
CA GLU A 158 12.99 25.48 -6.79
C GLU A 158 12.73 26.87 -7.37
N MET A 159 11.53 27.43 -7.21
CA MET A 159 11.18 28.75 -7.74
C MET A 159 11.54 29.95 -6.84
N GLY A 160 12.14 29.74 -5.67
CA GLY A 160 12.64 30.84 -4.82
C GLY A 160 11.59 31.88 -4.39
N VAL A 161 10.30 31.56 -4.43
CA VAL A 161 9.23 32.54 -4.15
C VAL A 161 9.07 32.70 -2.63
N LYS A 162 9.61 33.79 -2.08
CA LYS A 162 9.31 34.23 -0.71
C LYS A 162 7.82 34.52 -0.59
N ALA A 163 7.09 33.71 0.17
CA ALA A 163 5.71 33.99 0.54
C ALA A 163 5.65 35.27 1.39
N ARG A 164 5.19 36.38 0.82
CA ARG A 164 4.72 37.53 1.61
C ARG A 164 3.39 37.15 2.26
N ALA A 165 3.31 37.28 3.58
CA ALA A 165 2.06 37.20 4.31
C ALA A 165 1.14 38.34 3.86
N GLY A 166 0.07 38.00 3.14
CA GLY A 166 -0.98 38.91 2.69
C GLY A 166 -2.34 38.30 3.00
N ARG A 167 -3.22 39.11 3.60
CA ARG A 167 -4.49 38.73 4.23
C ARG A 167 -5.53 38.21 3.22
N SER A 168 -6.34 37.28 3.73
CA SER A 168 -7.70 36.89 3.33
C SER A 168 -8.35 37.67 2.18
N SER A 169 -8.70 36.95 1.09
CA SER A 169 -9.92 37.13 0.31
C SER A 169 -10.02 36.01 -0.73
N THR A 170 -10.84 34.99 -0.48
CA THR A 170 -11.21 33.99 -1.50
C THR A 170 -12.45 34.50 -2.24
N TYR A 171 -12.23 35.21 -3.34
CA TYR A 171 -13.17 35.25 -4.46
C TYR A 171 -12.63 34.35 -5.58
N GLY A 172 -13.53 33.58 -6.17
CA GLY A 172 -13.22 32.41 -6.99
C GLY A 172 -12.48 32.68 -8.30
N LEU A 173 -11.85 31.62 -8.81
CA LEU A 173 -11.42 31.49 -10.19
C LEU A 173 -11.65 30.04 -10.65
N THR A 174 -12.81 29.82 -11.23
CA THR A 174 -13.02 28.80 -12.27
C THR A 174 -12.53 29.40 -13.59
N SER A 175 -11.50 28.82 -14.22
CA SER A 175 -11.35 28.92 -15.68
C SER A 175 -10.25 28.00 -16.22
N LYS A 176 -10.71 27.00 -16.98
CA LYS A 176 -10.19 26.56 -18.30
C LYS A 176 -8.67 26.49 -18.45
N VAL A 177 -8.12 25.28 -18.36
CA VAL A 177 -6.86 24.96 -19.05
C VAL A 177 -7.22 24.54 -20.48
N ASN A 178 -6.90 25.41 -21.41
CA ASN A 178 -7.05 25.23 -22.86
C ASN A 178 -5.80 24.49 -23.38
N GLU A 179 -6.01 23.36 -24.04
CA GLU A 179 -4.97 22.62 -24.74
C GLU A 179 -4.41 23.46 -25.89
N ARG A 180 -3.13 23.82 -25.84
CA ARG A 180 -2.39 24.25 -27.04
C ARG A 180 -1.08 23.48 -27.14
N LYS A 181 -1.03 22.67 -28.21
CA LYS A 181 0.16 22.12 -28.86
C LYS A 181 1.31 23.12 -28.83
N ILE A 182 2.48 22.68 -28.38
CA ILE A 182 3.76 23.30 -28.72
C ILE A 182 4.50 22.32 -29.62
N THR A 183 4.50 22.62 -30.92
CA THR A 183 5.46 22.13 -31.90
C THR A 183 6.82 22.77 -31.64
N LEU A 184 7.87 21.97 -31.53
CA LEU A 184 9.26 22.45 -31.58
C LEU A 184 9.83 22.09 -32.96
N ASN A 185 9.85 23.07 -33.86
CA ASN A 185 10.77 23.12 -35.00
C ASN A 185 11.88 24.12 -34.63
N GLY A 186 13.12 23.77 -34.96
CA GLY A 186 14.34 24.35 -34.39
C GLY A 186 14.84 25.65 -35.02
N GLU A 187 16.03 26.05 -34.53
CA GLU A 187 17.18 26.68 -35.21
C GLU A 187 17.96 27.56 -34.23
N LEU A 188 19.17 27.13 -33.87
CA LEU A 188 20.47 27.75 -34.18
C LEU A 188 21.60 26.84 -33.68
#